data_AF-A0A7Y9MCJ2-F1
#
_entry.id   AF-A0A7Y9MCJ2-F1
#
_cell.length_a   1.000
_cell.length_b   1.000
_cell.length_c   1.000
_cell.angle_alpha   90.00
_cell.angle_beta   90.00
_cell.angle_gamma   90.00
#
_symmetry.space_group_name_H-M   'P 1'
#
loop_
_entity.id
_entity.type
_entity.pdbx_description
1 polymer ?
#
loop_
_entity_poly.entity_id
_entity_poly.type
_entity_poly.pdbx_seq_one_letter_code
_entity_poly.pdbx_strand_id
1 'polypeptide(L)'
;MTEQRYQAVLAVISGGATVTEVAARFGVSRKTIHVWLRRYEDGGLEALGDRSHRPLSVPHQMPAAVEIELASLRRAHPSWGPRRLVYELRRKGVEPLPSESGAYRALLRLGLIDPAARRPRDRKWKRWERGAAMEL
;
A
#
# COMPACT_ATOMS: atom_id res chain seq x y z
N MET A 1 3.95 -14.65 19.54
CA MET A 1 5.35 -14.47 19.10
C MET A 1 6.14 -13.50 19.98
N THR A 2 5.56 -12.36 20.39
CA THR A 2 6.24 -11.37 21.26
C THR A 2 6.73 -11.97 22.59
N GLU A 3 5.95 -12.84 23.20
CA GLU A 3 6.32 -13.53 24.46
C GLU A 3 7.66 -14.29 24.34
N GLN A 4 7.84 -15.09 23.29
CA GLN A 4 9.08 -15.85 23.08
C GLN A 4 10.30 -14.92 22.89
N ARG A 5 10.11 -13.79 22.19
CA ARG A 5 11.16 -12.78 22.00
C ARG A 5 11.52 -12.11 23.31
N TYR A 6 10.51 -11.83 24.14
CA TYR A 6 10.71 -11.22 25.45
C TYR A 6 11.47 -12.16 26.40
N GLN A 7 11.11 -13.45 26.44
CA GLN A 7 11.85 -14.46 27.22
C GLN A 7 13.32 -14.58 26.77
N ALA A 8 13.59 -14.49 25.46
CA ALA A 8 14.95 -14.49 24.93
C ALA A 8 15.74 -13.25 25.40
N VAL A 9 15.12 -12.07 25.38
CA VAL A 9 15.72 -10.82 25.86
C VAL A 9 15.98 -10.88 27.36
N LEU A 10 15.01 -11.30 28.16
CA LEU A 10 15.16 -11.46 29.61
C LEU A 10 16.32 -12.41 29.93
N ALA A 11 16.45 -13.53 29.23
CA ALA A 11 17.54 -14.46 29.50
C ALA A 11 18.95 -13.85 29.31
N VAL A 12 19.10 -12.90 28.39
CA VAL A 12 20.36 -12.17 28.21
C VAL A 12 20.54 -11.14 29.33
N ILE A 13 19.49 -10.38 29.66
CA ILE A 13 19.56 -9.25 30.60
C ILE A 13 19.63 -9.71 32.07
N SER A 14 18.80 -10.69 32.46
CA SER A 14 18.66 -11.14 33.85
C SER A 14 19.51 -12.36 34.19
N GLY A 15 19.89 -13.15 33.18
CA GLY A 15 20.47 -14.49 33.39
C GLY A 15 21.97 -14.61 33.17
N GLY A 16 22.66 -13.55 32.72
CA GLY A 16 24.08 -13.61 32.37
C GLY A 16 24.43 -14.54 31.20
N ALA A 17 23.42 -15.13 30.54
CA ALA A 17 23.61 -16.00 29.39
C ALA A 17 24.10 -15.18 28.21
N THR A 18 25.10 -15.72 27.50
CA THR A 18 25.65 -15.05 26.33
C THR A 18 24.64 -15.04 25.19
N VAL A 19 24.74 -14.05 24.30
CA VAL A 19 23.91 -13.96 23.10
C VAL A 19 23.99 -15.24 22.25
N THR A 20 25.14 -15.93 22.26
CA THR A 20 25.35 -17.19 21.54
C THR A 20 24.49 -18.33 22.11
N GLU A 21 24.46 -18.49 23.43
CA GLU A 21 23.67 -19.54 24.10
C GLU A 21 22.17 -19.30 23.92
N VAL A 22 21.73 -18.05 24.06
CA VAL A 22 20.33 -17.68 23.84
C VAL A 22 19.94 -17.90 22.39
N ALA A 23 20.77 -17.51 21.42
CA ALA A 23 20.52 -17.75 20.00
C ALA A 23 20.33 -19.25 19.70
N ALA A 24 21.22 -20.12 20.23
CA ALA A 24 21.12 -21.56 20.07
C ALA A 24 19.84 -22.13 20.71
N ARG A 25 19.54 -21.75 21.95
CA ARG A 25 18.35 -22.23 22.69
C ARG A 25 17.04 -21.84 22.00
N PHE A 26 16.96 -20.64 21.44
CA PHE A 26 15.75 -20.14 20.78
C PHE A 26 15.71 -20.43 19.27
N GLY A 27 16.73 -21.10 18.71
CA GLY A 27 16.77 -21.46 17.29
C GLY A 27 16.85 -20.26 16.34
N VAL A 28 17.44 -19.15 16.78
CA VAL A 28 17.58 -17.91 15.97
C VAL A 28 19.04 -17.52 15.81
N SER A 29 19.33 -16.67 14.84
CA SER A 29 20.69 -16.16 14.67
C SER A 29 21.05 -15.16 15.78
N ARG A 30 22.35 -15.09 16.15
CA ARG A 30 22.89 -14.07 17.08
C ARG A 30 22.49 -12.65 16.68
N LYS A 31 22.47 -12.35 15.37
CA LYS A 31 22.02 -11.07 14.81
C LYS A 31 20.56 -10.76 15.21
N THR A 32 19.69 -11.76 15.24
CA THR A 32 18.28 -11.60 15.62
C THR A 32 18.15 -11.22 17.10
N ILE A 33 18.93 -11.87 17.97
CA ILE A 33 18.97 -11.53 19.39
C ILE A 33 19.43 -10.08 19.60
N HIS A 34 20.50 -9.63 18.93
CA HIS A 34 20.94 -8.22 19.00
C HIS A 34 19.86 -7.24 18.53
N VAL A 35 19.10 -7.58 17.48
CA VAL A 35 17.97 -6.76 17.02
C VAL A 35 16.86 -6.69 18.08
N TRP A 36 16.54 -7.80 18.74
CA TRP A 36 15.53 -7.81 19.81
C TRP A 36 15.99 -7.01 21.03
N LEU A 37 17.25 -7.14 21.45
CA LEU A 37 17.81 -6.35 22.55
C LEU A 37 17.71 -4.85 22.28
N ARG A 38 18.20 -4.40 21.12
CA ARG A 38 18.10 -2.99 20.72
C ARG A 38 16.65 -2.50 20.69
N ARG A 39 15.73 -3.31 20.16
CA ARG A 39 14.30 -2.94 20.14
C ARG A 39 13.72 -2.81 21.54
N TYR A 40 14.08 -3.73 22.43
CA TYR A 40 13.62 -3.70 23.82
C TYR A 40 14.18 -2.48 24.56
N GLU A 41 15.43 -2.10 24.31
CA GLU A 41 16.02 -0.86 24.83
C GLU A 41 15.32 0.38 24.28
N ASP A 42 15.01 0.42 22.97
CA ASP A 42 14.40 1.57 22.31
C ASP A 42 12.91 1.79 22.69
N GLY A 43 12.17 0.74 23.06
CA GLY A 43 10.71 0.85 23.24
C GLY A 43 10.03 -0.28 24.01
N GLY A 44 10.77 -1.02 24.82
CA GLY A 44 10.25 -2.04 25.72
C GLY A 44 9.57 -3.22 25.01
N LEU A 45 8.58 -3.80 25.69
CA LEU A 45 7.86 -4.99 25.22
C LEU A 45 7.13 -4.75 23.89
N GLU A 46 6.53 -3.58 23.72
CA GLU A 46 5.78 -3.21 22.51
C GLU A 46 6.68 -3.22 21.26
N ALA A 47 7.93 -2.79 21.41
CA ALA A 47 8.88 -2.73 20.31
C ALA A 47 9.33 -4.11 19.79
N LEU A 48 9.10 -5.20 20.54
CA LEU A 48 9.37 -6.59 20.15
C LEU A 48 8.28 -7.19 19.25
N GLY A 49 7.15 -6.52 19.12
CA GLY A 49 6.07 -6.91 18.22
C GLY A 49 6.51 -7.03 16.75
N ASP A 50 5.66 -7.68 15.95
CA ASP A 50 5.87 -7.75 14.51
C ASP A 50 5.74 -6.36 13.89
N ARG A 51 6.71 -6.00 13.07
CA ARG A 51 6.71 -4.75 12.31
C ARG A 51 6.37 -5.05 10.87
N SER A 52 5.74 -4.09 10.21
CA SER A 52 5.57 -4.19 8.77
C SER A 52 6.92 -4.31 8.08
N HIS A 53 7.07 -5.32 7.22
CA HIS A 53 8.20 -5.41 6.30
C HIS A 53 8.08 -4.45 5.12
N ARG A 54 6.96 -3.72 5.03
CA ARG A 54 6.74 -2.73 3.97
C ARG A 54 7.69 -1.54 4.18
N PRO A 55 8.35 -1.05 3.11
CA PRO A 55 9.13 0.17 3.20
C PRO A 55 8.26 1.34 3.67
N LEU A 56 8.84 2.21 4.51
CA LEU A 56 8.15 3.39 5.06
C LEU A 56 7.79 4.40 3.96
N SER A 57 8.60 4.48 2.90
CA SER A 57 8.37 5.37 1.76
C SER A 57 8.86 4.74 0.46
N VAL A 58 8.27 5.16 -0.65
CA VAL A 58 8.68 4.79 -2.01
C VAL A 58 9.11 6.07 -2.72
N PRO A 59 10.41 6.26 -3.05
CA PRO A 59 10.93 7.54 -3.53
C PRO A 59 10.26 8.08 -4.81
N HIS A 60 9.74 7.19 -5.64
CA HIS A 60 9.08 7.52 -6.91
C HIS A 60 7.55 7.54 -6.79
N GLN A 61 7.01 7.55 -5.58
CA GLN A 61 5.58 7.77 -5.37
C GLN A 61 5.25 9.23 -5.66
N MET A 62 4.13 9.46 -6.36
CA MET A 62 3.69 10.83 -6.65
C MET A 62 3.41 11.61 -5.36
N PRO A 63 3.64 12.93 -5.34
CA PRO A 63 3.33 13.75 -4.18
C PRO A 63 1.85 13.67 -3.79
N ALA A 64 1.57 13.83 -2.50
CA ALA A 64 0.20 13.78 -1.97
C ALA A 64 -0.74 14.79 -2.65
N ALA A 65 -0.24 15.98 -2.99
CA ALA A 65 -1.03 16.99 -3.71
C ALA A 65 -1.53 16.48 -5.08
N VAL A 66 -0.66 15.81 -5.84
CA VAL A 66 -1.01 15.21 -7.15
C VAL A 66 -2.03 14.09 -6.96
N GLU A 67 -1.87 13.28 -5.92
CA GLU A 67 -2.81 12.21 -5.59
C GLU A 67 -4.20 12.74 -5.19
N ILE A 68 -4.27 13.85 -4.46
CA ILE A 68 -5.53 14.53 -4.10
C ILE A 68 -6.24 15.04 -5.36
N GLU A 69 -5.51 15.67 -6.29
CA GLU A 69 -6.08 16.14 -7.56
C GLU A 69 -6.58 14.98 -8.43
N LEU A 70 -5.78 13.90 -8.52
CA LEU A 70 -6.16 12.68 -9.22
C LEU A 70 -7.44 12.07 -8.64
N ALA A 71 -7.54 11.96 -7.31
CA ALA A 71 -8.71 11.45 -6.62
C ALA A 71 -9.94 12.32 -6.85
N SER A 72 -9.77 13.65 -6.83
CA SER A 72 -10.84 14.61 -7.06
C SER A 72 -11.40 14.49 -8.49
N LEU A 73 -10.53 14.40 -9.50
CA LEU A 73 -10.94 14.16 -10.89
C LEU A 73 -11.64 12.80 -11.06
N ARG A 74 -11.15 11.75 -10.39
CA ARG A 74 -11.77 10.42 -10.44
C ARG A 74 -13.18 10.43 -9.86
N ARG A 75 -13.39 11.13 -8.74
CA ARG A 75 -14.72 11.26 -8.11
C ARG A 75 -15.68 12.09 -8.97
N ALA A 76 -15.20 13.19 -9.55
CA ALA A 76 -16.00 14.02 -10.46
C ALA A 76 -16.36 13.28 -11.76
N HIS A 77 -15.50 12.37 -12.23
CA HIS A 77 -15.68 11.64 -13.47
C HIS A 77 -15.45 10.12 -13.32
N PRO A 78 -16.41 9.37 -12.72
CA PRO A 78 -16.26 7.94 -12.43
C PRO A 78 -16.14 7.01 -13.66
N SER A 79 -16.37 7.52 -14.87
CA SER A 79 -16.19 6.74 -16.12
C SER A 79 -14.78 6.84 -16.70
N TRP A 80 -13.97 7.79 -16.23
CA TRP A 80 -12.63 8.05 -16.76
C TRP A 80 -11.62 7.07 -16.18
N GLY A 81 -10.86 6.45 -17.08
CA GLY A 81 -9.73 5.61 -16.70
C GLY A 81 -8.46 6.42 -16.42
N PRO A 82 -7.41 5.78 -15.89
CA PRO A 82 -6.14 6.42 -15.54
C PRO A 82 -5.54 7.26 -16.67
N ARG A 83 -5.52 6.75 -17.91
CA ARG A 83 -5.05 7.50 -19.08
C ARG A 83 -5.74 8.85 -19.26
N ARG A 84 -7.07 8.88 -19.14
CA ARG A 84 -7.85 10.12 -19.31
C ARG A 84 -7.60 11.07 -18.15
N LEU A 85 -7.49 10.55 -16.93
CA LEU A 85 -7.21 11.36 -15.75
C LEU A 85 -5.84 12.03 -15.84
N VAL A 86 -4.80 11.30 -16.23
CA VAL A 86 -3.45 11.86 -16.44
C VAL A 86 -3.46 12.94 -17.52
N TYR A 87 -4.21 12.74 -18.60
CA TYR A 87 -4.39 13.77 -19.63
C TYR A 87 -5.01 15.06 -19.09
N GLU A 88 -6.05 14.96 -18.24
CA GLU A 88 -6.69 16.14 -17.67
C GLU A 88 -5.83 16.81 -16.58
N LEU A 89 -5.06 16.04 -15.81
CA LEU A 89 -4.04 16.58 -14.90
C LEU A 89 -3.01 17.40 -15.66
N ARG A 90 -2.54 16.91 -16.80
CA ARG A 90 -1.62 17.64 -17.68
C ARG A 90 -2.24 18.94 -18.19
N ARG A 91 -3.51 18.90 -18.60
CA ARG A 91 -4.23 20.11 -19.05
C ARG A 91 -4.41 21.15 -17.95
N LYS A 92 -4.51 20.71 -16.69
CA LYS A 92 -4.55 21.58 -15.50
C LYS A 92 -3.17 22.10 -15.07
N GLY A 93 -2.08 21.68 -15.70
CA GLY A 93 -0.72 22.09 -15.35
C GLY A 93 -0.19 21.49 -14.05
N VAL A 94 -0.70 20.32 -13.63
CA VAL A 94 -0.25 19.63 -12.42
C VAL A 94 1.12 19.01 -12.67
N GLU A 95 2.10 19.32 -11.83
CA GLU A 95 3.45 18.72 -11.85
C GLU A 95 3.87 18.27 -10.44
N PRO A 96 4.61 17.15 -10.31
CA PRO A 96 5.02 16.24 -11.38
C PRO A 96 3.84 15.40 -11.90
N LEU A 97 3.77 15.21 -13.21
CA LEU A 97 2.78 14.34 -13.84
C LEU A 97 2.99 12.87 -13.46
N PRO A 98 1.98 12.17 -12.92
CA PRO A 98 2.08 10.75 -12.66
C PRO A 98 2.01 9.96 -13.97
N SER A 99 2.73 8.84 -14.05
CA SER A 99 2.53 7.88 -15.13
C SER A 99 1.14 7.26 -15.04
N GLU A 100 0.63 6.71 -16.16
CA GLU A 100 -0.66 6.02 -16.18
C GLU A 100 -0.73 4.88 -15.15
N SER A 101 0.32 4.06 -15.07
CA SER A 101 0.45 3.00 -14.08
C SER A 101 0.56 3.52 -12.65
N GLY A 102 1.23 4.65 -12.44
CA GLY A 102 1.31 5.32 -11.14
C GLY A 102 -0.06 5.81 -10.68
N ALA A 103 -0.82 6.46 -11.58
CA ALA A 103 -2.18 6.89 -11.33
C ALA A 103 -3.10 5.69 -11.03
N TYR A 104 -3.02 4.62 -11.81
CA TYR A 104 -3.77 3.39 -11.56
C TYR A 104 -3.50 2.81 -10.17
N ARG A 105 -2.22 2.66 -9.78
CA ARG A 105 -1.84 2.14 -8.46
C ARG A 105 -2.30 3.04 -7.31
N ALA A 106 -2.23 4.36 -7.47
CA ALA A 106 -2.77 5.30 -6.49
C ALA A 106 -4.28 5.13 -6.32
N LEU A 107 -5.03 5.04 -7.43
CA LEU A 107 -6.48 4.83 -7.40
C LEU A 107 -6.89 3.50 -6.77
N LEU A 108 -6.12 2.43 -6.99
CA LEU A 108 -6.32 1.15 -6.30
C LEU A 108 -6.09 1.27 -4.80
N ARG A 109 -4.97 1.89 -4.39
CA ARG A 109 -4.65 2.10 -2.97
C ARG A 109 -5.69 2.96 -2.26
N LEU A 110 -6.31 3.90 -2.97
CA LEU A 110 -7.40 4.74 -2.49
C LEU A 110 -8.78 4.08 -2.57
N GLY A 111 -8.91 2.87 -3.12
CA GLY A 111 -10.19 2.17 -3.30
C GLY A 111 -11.13 2.83 -4.32
N LEU A 112 -10.62 3.66 -5.24
CA LEU A 112 -11.40 4.37 -6.26
C LEU A 112 -11.53 3.60 -7.58
N ILE A 113 -10.84 2.47 -7.68
CA ILE A 113 -10.99 1.47 -8.73
C ILE A 113 -11.07 0.11 -8.04
N ASP A 114 -12.04 -0.68 -8.43
CA ASP A 114 -12.10 -2.10 -8.11
C ASP A 114 -11.68 -2.89 -9.38
N PRO A 115 -10.56 -3.64 -9.35
CA PRO A 115 -10.12 -4.48 -10.46
C PRO A 115 -11.13 -5.58 -10.82
N ALA A 116 -11.89 -6.06 -9.85
CA ALA A 116 -12.88 -7.13 -10.05
C ALA A 116 -14.23 -6.58 -10.52
N ALA A 117 -14.48 -5.27 -10.37
CA ALA A 117 -15.73 -4.67 -10.79
C ALA A 117 -15.86 -4.70 -12.32
N ARG A 118 -17.00 -5.20 -12.79
CA ARG A 118 -17.39 -5.07 -14.19
C ARG A 118 -17.59 -3.59 -14.50
N ARG A 119 -16.93 -3.09 -15.54
CA ARG A 119 -17.13 -1.71 -16.01
C ARG A 119 -18.61 -1.49 -16.32
N PRO A 120 -19.29 -0.53 -15.66
CA PRO A 120 -20.68 -0.23 -15.99
C PRO A 120 -20.77 0.17 -17.46
N ARG A 121 -21.79 -0.32 -18.16
CA ARG A 121 -22.08 0.15 -19.52
C ARG A 121 -22.43 1.63 -19.45
N ASP A 122 -21.89 2.40 -20.39
CA ASP A 122 -22.24 3.82 -20.50
C ASP A 122 -23.75 3.94 -20.71
N ARG A 123 -24.44 4.64 -19.80
CA ARG A 123 -25.90 4.85 -19.85
C ARG A 123 -26.32 5.67 -21.08
N LYS A 124 -25.38 6.39 -21.71
CA LYS A 124 -25.62 7.12 -22.96
C LYS A 124 -25.75 6.18 -24.16
N TRP A 125 -25.29 4.94 -24.06
CA TRP A 125 -25.38 3.97 -25.15
C TRP A 125 -26.80 3.37 -25.20
N LYS A 126 -27.69 4.02 -25.95
CA LYS A 126 -28.97 3.43 -26.36
C LYS A 126 -28.70 2.46 -27.51
N ARG A 127 -28.97 1.16 -27.31
CA ARG A 127 -28.99 0.21 -28.41
C ARG A 127 -30.03 0.70 -29.41
N TRP A 128 -29.63 0.90 -30.65
CA TRP A 128 -30.59 1.15 -31.71
C TRP A 128 -31.43 -0.12 -31.90
N GLU A 129 -32.73 0.00 -31.66
CA GLU A 129 -33.72 -1.05 -31.89
C GLU A 129 -34.70 -0.52 -32.93
N ARG A 130 -34.94 -1.30 -33.99
CA ARG A 130 -36.06 -1.04 -34.89
C ARG A 130 -37.35 -1.43 -34.20
N GLY A 131 -38.42 -0.65 -34.40
CA GLY A 131 -39.76 -0.98 -33.89
C GLY A 131 -40.32 -2.29 -34.47
N ALA A 132 -39.94 -2.62 -35.71
CA ALA A 132 -40.25 -3.88 -36.37
C ALA A 132 -39.15 -4.29 -37.37
N ALA A 133 -39.25 -5.52 -37.91
CA ALA A 133 -38.40 -5.96 -39.01
C ALA A 133 -38.67 -5.10 -40.26
N MET A 134 -37.61 -4.57 -40.88
CA MET A 134 -37.66 -3.74 -42.11
C MET A 134 -38.38 -2.39 -42.02
N GLU A 135 -38.36 -1.69 -40.88
CA GLU A 135 -38.68 -0.25 -40.88
C GLU A 135 -37.50 0.56 -41.44
N LEU A 136 -37.81 1.47 -42.38
CA LEU A 136 -36.89 2.42 -43.04
C LEU A 136 -36.74 3.71 -42.21
#